data_AF-A0A7K9D3Z2-F1
#
_entry.id   AF-A0A7K9D3Z2-F1
#
_cell.length_a   1.000
_cell.length_b   1.000
_cell.length_c   1.000
_cell.angle_alpha   90.00
_cell.angle_beta   90.00
_cell.angle_gamma   90.00
#
_symmetry.space_group_name_H-M   'P 1'
#
loop_
_entity.id
_entity.type
_entity.pdbx_description
1 polymer ?
#
loop_
_entity_poly.entity_id
_entity_poly.type
_entity_poly.pdbx_seq_one_letter_code
_entity_poly.pdbx_strand_id
1 'polypeptide(L)' 'NTLDGRKTQTLVSLKDDGSLIQEQEWDGKKTIITRKLVDGQLVVECDMNGVKCIRVYQKA' A
#
# COMPACT_ATOMS: atom_id res chain seq x y z
N ASN A 1 4.77 -13.73 3.13
CA ASN A 1 5.50 -12.93 4.16
C ASN A 1 5.84 -11.59 3.55
N THR A 2 5.79 -10.52 4.35
CA THR A 2 6.30 -9.20 3.94
C THR A 2 7.83 -9.22 3.84
N LEU A 3 8.43 -8.16 3.27
CA LEU A 3 9.89 -8.06 3.12
C LEU A 3 10.64 -8.14 4.46
N ASP A 4 10.03 -7.60 5.53
CA ASP A 4 10.53 -7.62 6.90
C ASP A 4 10.09 -8.87 7.70
N GLY A 5 9.57 -9.90 7.01
CA GLY A 5 9.33 -11.22 7.59
C GLY A 5 7.98 -11.43 8.29
N ARG A 6 7.09 -10.43 8.33
CA ARG A 6 5.75 -10.61 8.94
C ARG A 6 4.90 -11.57 8.11
N LYS A 7 4.14 -12.40 8.82
CA LYS A 7 3.03 -13.19 8.26
C LYS A 7 1.76 -12.38 8.43
N THR A 8 1.14 -12.00 7.33
CA THR A 8 -0.06 -11.15 7.33
C THR A 8 -1.17 -11.82 6.53
N GLN A 9 -2.42 -11.61 6.93
CA GLN A 9 -3.54 -11.72 5.99
C GLN A 9 -3.50 -10.46 5.11
N THR A 10 -3.52 -10.64 3.79
CA THR A 10 -3.43 -9.52 2.85
C THR A 10 -4.58 -9.56 1.87
N LEU A 11 -5.30 -8.44 1.73
CA LEU A 11 -6.32 -8.23 0.71
C LEU A 11 -5.88 -7.10 -0.22
N VAL A 12 -5.96 -7.33 -1.53
CA VAL A 12 -5.72 -6.30 -2.54
C VAL A 12 -7.01 -6.06 -3.31
N SER A 13 -7.41 -4.79 -3.42
CA SER A 13 -8.61 -4.38 -4.13
C SER A 13 -8.29 -3.24 -5.10
N LEU A 14 -8.89 -3.29 -6.29
CA LEU A 14 -8.92 -2.17 -7.23
C LEU A 14 -10.19 -1.37 -6.95
N LYS A 15 -10.05 -0.07 -6.71
CA LYS A 15 -11.16 0.87 -6.55
C LYS A 15 -11.59 1.44 -7.90
N ASP A 16 -12.79 2.00 -7.95
CA ASP A 16 -13.36 2.59 -9.17
C ASP A 16 -12.53 3.79 -9.69
N ASP A 17 -11.78 4.45 -8.82
CA ASP A 17 -10.85 5.53 -9.17
C ASP A 17 -9.52 5.03 -9.76
N GLY A 18 -9.37 3.71 -9.94
CA GLY A 18 -8.17 3.07 -10.45
C GLY A 18 -7.05 2.89 -9.42
N SER A 19 -7.27 3.27 -8.15
CA SER A 19 -6.30 3.03 -7.08
C SER A 19 -6.29 1.56 -6.63
N LEU A 20 -5.10 1.04 -6.38
CA LEU A 20 -4.91 -0.28 -5.77
C LEU A 20 -4.69 -0.10 -4.27
N ILE A 21 -5.62 -0.61 -3.48
CA ILE A 21 -5.52 -0.63 -2.01
C ILE A 21 -5.13 -2.04 -1.56
N GLN A 22 -3.99 -2.13 -0.89
CA GLN A 22 -3.49 -3.34 -0.25
C GLN A 22 -3.57 -3.18 1.28
N GLU A 23 -4.42 -3.97 1.92
CA GLU A 23 -4.55 -4.02 3.38
C GLU A 23 -3.80 -5.22 3.91
N GLN A 24 -2.96 -5.03 4.92
CA GLN A 24 -2.25 -6.12 5.60
C GLN A 24 -2.58 -6.11 7.09
N GLU A 25 -3.05 -7.25 7.60
CA GLU A 25 -3.44 -7.42 8.99
C GLU A 25 -2.65 -8.57 9.63
N TRP A 26 -2.12 -8.34 10.84
CA TRP A 26 -1.40 -9.33 11.65
C TRP A 26 -1.43 -8.90 13.12
N ASP A 27 -1.58 -9.85 14.05
CA ASP A 27 -1.51 -9.61 15.50
C ASP A 27 -2.34 -8.39 15.99
N GLY A 28 -3.54 -8.19 15.41
CA GLY A 28 -4.42 -7.05 15.69
C GLY A 28 -3.94 -5.69 15.15
N LYS A 29 -2.83 -5.66 14.40
CA LYS A 29 -2.28 -4.49 13.71
C LYS A 29 -2.70 -4.47 12.24
N LYS A 30 -2.77 -3.27 11.68
CA LYS A 30 -3.11 -3.02 10.27
C LYS A 30 -2.14 -2.03 9.64
N THR A 31 -1.80 -2.27 8.38
CA THR A 31 -1.22 -1.23 7.50
C THR A 31 -1.99 -1.20 6.18
N ILE A 32 -2.07 -0.03 5.57
CA ILE A 32 -2.71 0.18 4.27
C ILE A 32 -1.64 0.72 3.31
N ILE A 33 -1.50 0.07 2.17
CA ILE A 33 -0.63 0.50 1.08
C ILE A 33 -1.51 0.87 -0.12
N THR A 34 -1.59 2.16 -0.41
CA THR A 34 -2.36 2.70 -1.54
C THR A 34 -1.42 3.00 -2.69
N ARG A 35 -1.74 2.51 -3.89
CA ARG A 35 -1.00 2.81 -5.11
C ARG A 35 -1.91 3.49 -6.10
N LYS A 36 -1.47 4.62 -6.64
CA LYS A 36 -2.21 5.39 -7.64
C LYS A 36 -1.27 5.94 -8.70
N LEU A 37 -1.77 6.10 -9.92
CA LEU A 37 -1.09 6.85 -10.96
C LEU A 37 -1.39 8.33 -10.78
N VAL A 38 -0.35 9.15 -10.71
CA VAL A 38 -0.45 10.62 -10.67
C VAL A 38 0.56 11.13 -11.69
N ASP A 39 0.07 11.84 -12.70
CA ASP A 39 0.90 12.43 -13.76
C ASP A 39 1.88 11.42 -14.41
N GLY A 40 1.42 10.19 -14.63
CA GLY A 40 2.21 9.09 -15.21
C GLY A 40 3.20 8.43 -14.24
N GLN A 41 3.29 8.89 -13.00
CA GLN A 41 4.13 8.33 -11.94
C GLN A 41 3.31 7.40 -11.04
N LEU A 42 3.92 6.34 -10.53
CA LEU A 42 3.29 5.50 -9.52
C LEU A 42 3.59 6.07 -8.13
N VAL A 43 2.58 6.65 -7.50
CA VAL A 43 2.64 7.14 -6.11
C VAL A 43 2.14 6.05 -5.18
N VAL A 44 2.99 5.65 -4.24
CA VAL A 44 2.70 4.64 -3.22
C VAL A 44 2.70 5.30 -1.84
N GLU A 45 1.56 5.26 -1.16
CA GLU A 45 1.41 5.71 0.22
C GLU A 45 1.27 4.48 1.13
N CYS A 46 2.12 4.39 2.15
CA CYS A 46 1.98 3.42 3.24
C CYS A 46 1.54 4.15 4.51
N ASP A 47 0.39 3.77 5.06
CA ASP A 47 -0.13 4.27 6.33
C ASP A 47 -0.11 3.16 7.39
N MET A 48 0.45 3.46 8.55
CA MET A 48 0.37 2.60 9.73
C MET A 48 0.10 3.48 10.96
N ASN A 49 -1.12 3.39 11.48
CA ASN A 49 -1.58 4.15 12.65
C ASN A 49 -1.31 5.67 12.54
N GLY A 50 -1.52 6.26 11.36
CA GLY A 50 -1.34 7.69 11.11
C GLY A 50 0.09 8.10 10.75
N VAL A 51 1.07 7.20 10.85
CA VAL A 51 2.42 7.43 10.30
C VAL A 51 2.39 7.11 8.81
N LYS A 52 2.72 8.11 7.98
CA LYS A 52 2.66 8.02 6.52
C LYS A 52 4.04 8.03 5.89
N CYS A 53 4.24 7.15 4.92
CA CYS A 53 5.40 7.12 4.03
C CYS A 53 4.94 7.21 2.58
N ILE A 54 5.59 8.08 1.79
CA ILE A 54 5.27 8.29 0.38
C ILE A 54 6.49 7.90 -0.46
N ARG A 55 6.29 7.03 -1.46
CA ARG A 55 7.30 6.62 -2.44
C ARG A 55 6.78 6.92 -3.84
N VAL A 56 7.61 7.56 -4.66
CA VAL A 56 7.25 7.91 -6.05
C VAL A 56 8.16 7.13 -7.00
N TYR A 57 7.56 6.44 -7.97
CA TYR A 57 8.27 5.63 -8.95
C TYR A 57 8.01 6.15 -10.37
N GLN A 58 9.06 6.14 -11.19
CA GLN A 58 8.95 6.34 -12.64
C GLN A 58 8.92 4.99 -13.34
N LYS A 59 8.31 4.95 -14.52
CA LYS A 59 8.52 3.86 -15.46
C LYS A 59 10.00 3.88 -15.89
N ALA A 60 10.63 2.71 -15.90
CA ALA A 60 12.01 2.52 -16.36
C ALA A 60 12.14 2.72 -17.88
#